data_AF-A0A537E944-F1
#
_entry.id   AF-A0A537E944-F1
#
_cell.length_a   1.000
_cell.length_b   1.000
_cell.length_c   1.000
_cell.angle_alpha   90.00
_cell.angle_beta   90.00
_cell.angle_gamma   90.00
#
_symmetry.space_group_name_H-M   'P 1'
#
loop_
_entity.id
_entity.type
_entity.pdbx_description
1 polymer ?
#
loop_
_entity_poly.entity_id
_entity_poly.type
_entity_poly.pdbx_seq_one_letter_code
_entity_poly.pdbx_strand_id
1 'polypeptide(L)'
;MNSQCIVTISSLLRRRNPRLQYHDRIFVIDFPQAVDLSSRPNRHRQFEKARPPLRRDLENVARYFSQYDIEIDALSEYDRLTTRRAHLD
;
A
#
# COMPACT_ATOMS: atom_id res chain seq x y z
N MET A 1 4.65 15.03 2.61
CA MET A 1 4.13 13.74 3.09
C MET A 1 3.12 13.21 2.10
N ASN A 2 3.43 12.12 1.39
CA ASN A 2 2.52 11.55 0.40
C ASN A 2 1.56 10.55 1.06
N SER A 3 0.37 11.04 1.40
CA SER A 3 -0.68 10.34 2.16
C SER A 3 -1.31 9.13 1.43
N GLN A 4 -1.06 8.92 0.14
CA GLN A 4 -1.81 7.95 -0.67
C GLN A 4 -1.39 6.48 -0.51
N CYS A 5 -0.10 6.16 -0.30
CA CYS A 5 0.31 4.77 -0.08
C CYS A 5 -0.12 4.27 1.33
N ILE A 6 -0.04 5.14 2.35
CA ILE A 6 -0.43 4.83 3.73
C ILE A 6 -1.96 4.65 3.86
N VAL A 7 -2.74 5.44 3.12
CA VAL A 7 -4.21 5.32 3.09
C VAL A 7 -4.65 3.96 2.54
N THR A 8 -3.90 3.36 1.62
CA THR A 8 -4.31 2.11 0.98
C THR A 8 -4.25 0.92 1.95
N ILE A 9 -3.13 0.73 2.66
CA ILE A 9 -2.96 -0.38 3.62
C ILE A 9 -3.92 -0.23 4.81
N SER A 10 -4.10 0.99 5.32
CA SER A 10 -5.04 1.25 6.43
C SER A 10 -6.49 0.98 6.02
N SER A 11 -6.88 1.35 4.80
CA SER A 11 -8.23 1.08 4.27
C SER A 11 -8.49 -0.40 3.99
N LEU A 12 -7.46 -1.14 3.60
CA LEU A 12 -7.50 -2.59 3.35
C LEU A 12 -7.77 -3.35 4.63
N LEU A 13 -7.01 -3.03 5.68
CA LEU A 13 -7.10 -3.70 6.98
C LEU A 13 -8.43 -3.42 7.67
N ARG A 14 -8.97 -2.19 7.53
CA ARG A 14 -10.28 -1.83 8.08
C ARG A 14 -11.47 -2.53 7.43
N ARG A 15 -11.37 -2.90 6.14
CA ARG A 15 -12.46 -3.55 5.41
C ARG A 15 -12.53 -5.06 5.61
N ARG A 16 -11.41 -5.70 5.95
CA ARG A 16 -11.28 -7.16 6.01
C ARG A 16 -11.27 -7.74 7.44
N ASN A 17 -11.16 -6.89 8.46
CA ASN A 17 -11.16 -7.35 9.86
C ASN A 17 -12.24 -6.63 10.70
N PRO A 18 -13.41 -7.28 10.93
CA PRO A 18 -14.53 -6.68 11.67
C PRO A 18 -14.26 -6.51 13.18
N ARG A 19 -13.10 -6.96 13.69
CA ARG A 19 -12.69 -6.74 15.09
C ARG A 19 -11.88 -5.46 15.30
N LEU A 20 -11.53 -4.71 14.25
CA LEU A 20 -10.87 -3.41 14.37
C LEU A 20 -11.88 -2.37 14.91
N GLN A 21 -11.80 -2.07 16.21
CA GLN A 21 -12.64 -1.08 16.87
C GLN A 21 -12.19 0.35 16.51
N TYR A 22 -13.05 1.35 16.78
CA TYR A 22 -12.86 2.77 16.41
C TYR A 22 -11.54 3.40 16.96
N HIS A 23 -10.88 2.75 17.92
CA HIS A 23 -9.57 3.12 18.49
C HIS A 23 -8.35 2.51 17.78
N ASP A 24 -8.53 1.56 16.86
CA ASP A 24 -7.43 0.90 16.17
C ASP A 24 -6.93 1.75 14.99
N ARG A 25 -5.94 2.58 15.28
CA ARG A 25 -5.21 3.37 14.28
C ARG A 25 -3.93 2.65 13.91
N ILE A 26 -3.70 2.47 12.62
CA ILE A 26 -2.46 1.92 12.09
C ILE A 26 -1.55 3.10 11.76
N PHE A 27 -0.38 3.11 12.38
CA PHE A 27 0.68 4.05 12.07
C PHE A 27 1.73 3.32 11.26
N VAL A 28 2.04 3.85 10.08
CA VAL A 28 3.17 3.37 9.28
C VAL A 28 4.35 4.27 9.64
N ILE A 29 5.49 3.66 9.94
CA ILE A 29 6.72 4.32 10.39
C ILE A 29 7.90 3.90 9.51
N ASP A 30 9.05 4.55 9.70
CA ASP A 30 10.32 4.23 9.03
C ASP A 30 10.30 4.33 7.50
N PHE A 31 10.42 5.57 7.00
CA PHE A 31 10.34 5.90 5.57
C PHE A 31 11.64 6.40 4.88
N PRO A 32 12.87 6.15 5.36
CA PRO A 32 14.06 6.68 4.68
C PRO A 32 14.19 6.15 3.23
N GLN A 33 13.63 4.97 2.95
CA GLN A 33 13.57 4.33 1.62
C GLN A 33 12.28 4.62 0.82
N ALA A 34 11.38 5.48 1.31
CA ALA A 34 10.11 5.72 0.63
C ALA A 34 10.32 6.44 -0.72
N VAL A 35 9.70 5.91 -1.78
CA VAL A 35 9.74 6.56 -3.09
C VAL A 35 8.72 7.69 -3.12
N ASP A 36 9.19 8.93 -3.26
CA ASP A 36 8.33 10.10 -3.40
C ASP A 36 7.84 10.25 -4.85
N LEU A 37 6.52 10.10 -5.03
CA LEU A 37 5.85 10.24 -6.32
C LEU A 37 5.16 11.61 -6.50
N SER A 38 5.35 12.55 -5.56
CA SER A 38 4.75 13.89 -5.64
C SER A 38 5.44 14.76 -6.69
N SER A 39 6.75 14.59 -6.87
CA SER A 39 7.53 15.35 -7.86
C SER A 39 6.98 15.11 -9.29
N ARG A 40 6.65 16.20 -10.00
CA ARG A 40 6.12 16.16 -11.37
C ARG A 40 7.15 15.66 -12.41
N PRO A 41 8.41 16.14 -12.43
CA PRO A 41 9.36 15.62 -13.39
C PRO A 41 9.77 14.19 -12.99
N ASN A 42 9.61 13.23 -13.91
CA ASN A 42 9.99 11.82 -13.75
C ASN A 42 9.06 10.93 -12.90
N ARG A 43 7.84 11.36 -12.58
CA ARG A 43 6.88 10.55 -11.81
C ARG A 43 6.68 9.14 -12.38
N HIS A 44 6.47 9.01 -13.69
CA HIS A 44 6.30 7.72 -14.35
C HIS A 44 7.53 6.80 -14.16
N ARG A 45 8.74 7.33 -14.37
CA ARG A 45 9.99 6.58 -14.16
C ARG A 45 10.21 6.19 -12.70
N GLN A 46 9.86 7.07 -11.75
CA GLN A 46 9.92 6.77 -10.33
C GLN A 46 8.89 5.71 -9.93
N PHE A 47 7.70 5.76 -10.53
CA PHE A 47 6.66 4.76 -10.28
C PHE A 47 7.07 3.39 -10.79
N GLU A 48 7.60 3.29 -12.01
CA GLU A 48 8.11 2.01 -12.54
C GLU A 48 9.22 1.43 -11.64
N LYS A 49 10.13 2.26 -11.13
CA LYS A 49 11.13 1.83 -10.13
C LYS A 49 10.51 1.42 -8.79
N ALA A 50 9.36 1.97 -8.43
CA ALA A 50 8.65 1.66 -7.20
C ALA A 50 7.76 0.40 -7.29
N ARG A 51 7.56 -0.17 -8.49
CA ARG A 51 6.70 -1.36 -8.67
C ARG A 51 7.24 -2.59 -7.93
N PRO A 52 8.53 -2.98 -8.06
CA PRO A 52 9.08 -4.09 -7.29
C PRO A 52 8.97 -3.92 -5.77
N PRO A 53 9.38 -2.78 -5.15
CA PRO A 53 9.23 -2.62 -3.70
C PRO A 53 7.77 -2.56 -3.26
N LEU A 54 6.86 -1.95 -4.04
CA LEU A 54 5.43 -1.94 -3.72
C LEU A 54 4.84 -3.36 -3.67
N ARG A 55 5.17 -4.21 -4.65
CA ARG A 55 4.74 -5.61 -4.66
C ARG A 55 5.26 -6.35 -3.43
N ARG A 56 6.54 -6.20 -3.12
CA ARG A 56 7.17 -6.83 -1.95
C ARG A 56 6.50 -6.39 -0.65
N ASP A 57 6.18 -5.12 -0.50
CA ASP A 57 5.54 -4.59 0.70
C ASP A 57 4.12 -5.18 0.87
N LEU A 58 3.36 -5.33 -0.22
CA LEU A 58 2.04 -5.98 -0.20
C LEU A 58 2.13 -7.47 0.16
N GLU A 59 3.10 -8.19 -0.41
CA GLU A 59 3.34 -9.60 -0.08
C GLU A 59 3.76 -9.78 1.40
N ASN A 60 4.57 -8.85 1.93
CA ASN A 60 4.97 -8.86 3.33
C ASN A 60 3.80 -8.59 4.28
N VAL A 61 2.94 -7.63 3.95
CA VAL A 61 1.72 -7.36 4.70
C VAL A 61 0.81 -8.58 4.68
N ALA A 62 0.57 -9.18 3.50
CA ALA A 62 -0.25 -10.38 3.38
C ALA A 62 0.29 -11.55 4.21
N ARG A 63 1.61 -11.81 4.14
CA ARG A 63 2.28 -12.85 4.94
C ARG A 63 2.19 -12.59 6.45
N TYR A 64 2.26 -11.34 6.88
CA TYR A 64 2.10 -11.01 8.29
C TYR A 64 0.68 -11.31 8.77
N PHE A 65 -0.34 -10.89 8.01
CA PHE A 65 -1.74 -11.07 8.39
C PHE A 65 -2.23 -12.52 8.27
N SER A 66 -1.62 -13.33 7.41
CA SER A 66 -1.96 -14.76 7.32
C SER A 66 -1.67 -15.54 8.60
N GLN A 67 -0.79 -15.04 9.47
CA GLN A 67 -0.53 -15.61 10.79
C GLN A 67 -1.73 -15.46 11.76
N TYR A 68 -2.67 -14.60 11.42
CA TYR A 68 -3.87 -14.29 12.21
C TYR A 68 -5.16 -14.71 11.50
N ASP A 69 -5.06 -15.66 10.54
CA ASP A 69 -6.16 -16.12 9.69
C ASP A 69 -6.86 -14.99 8.89
N ILE A 70 -6.12 -13.91 8.61
CA ILE A 70 -6.60 -12.79 7.79
C ILE A 70 -5.96 -12.90 6.41
N GLU A 71 -6.79 -13.22 5.42
CA GLU A 71 -6.34 -13.30 4.02
C GLU A 71 -6.36 -11.93 3.35
N ILE A 72 -5.22 -11.58 2.77
CA ILE A 72 -5.03 -10.40 1.94
C ILE A 72 -4.57 -10.85 0.56
N ASP A 73 -5.36 -10.52 -0.46
CA ASP A 73 -4.97 -10.72 -1.86
C ASP A 73 -4.00 -9.61 -2.30
N ALA A 74 -2.70 -9.88 -2.13
CA ALA A 74 -1.65 -8.93 -2.49
C ALA A 74 -1.62 -8.61 -3.99
N LEU A 75 -1.99 -9.57 -4.86
CA LEU A 75 -1.99 -9.38 -6.31
C LEU A 75 -3.12 -8.44 -6.72
N SER A 76 -4.34 -8.70 -6.24
CA SER A 76 -5.49 -7.83 -6.52
C SER A 76 -5.27 -6.40 -6.02
N GLU A 77 -4.64 -6.23 -4.84
CA GLU A 77 -4.32 -4.91 -4.33
C GLU A 77 -3.22 -4.20 -5.11
N TYR A 78 -2.21 -4.94 -5.58
CA TYR A 78 -1.18 -4.41 -6.46
C TYR A 78 -1.78 -3.92 -7.79
N ASP A 79 -2.64 -4.72 -8.41
CA ASP A 79 -3.32 -4.38 -9.65
C ASP A 79 -4.23 -3.16 -9.46
N ARG A 80 -4.96 -3.08 -8.35
CA ARG A 80 -5.79 -1.91 -8.01
C ARG A 80 -4.98 -0.64 -7.88
N LEU A 81 -3.82 -0.70 -7.23
CA LEU A 81 -2.92 0.44 -6.99
C LEU A 81 -2.20 0.91 -8.26
N THR A 82 -1.87 -0.02 -9.15
CA THR A 82 -1.19 0.28 -10.41
C THR A 82 -2.17 0.74 -11.49
N THR A 83 -3.35 0.14 -11.56
CA THR A 83 -4.40 0.48 -12.54
C THR A 83 -5.05 1.84 -12.25
N ARG A 84 -5.37 2.16 -10.97
CA ARG A 84 -5.92 3.49 -10.62
C ARG A 84 -4.98 4.65 -10.95
N ARG A 85 -3.67 4.39 -11.05
CA ARG A 85 -2.68 5.42 -11.40
C ARG A 85 -2.59 5.67 -12.89
N ALA A 86 -2.88 4.69 -13.72
CA ALA A 86 -2.93 4.86 -15.17
C ALA A 86 -4.04 5.84 -15.65
N HIS A 87 -5.02 6.16 -14.78
CA HIS A 87 -6.13 7.07 -15.06
C HIS A 87 -5.95 8.50 -14.51
N LEU A 88 -4.82 8.80 -13.85
CA LEU A 88 -4.54 10.10 -13.23
C LEU A 88 -3.40 10.88 -13.91
N ASP A 89 -2.86 10.31 -14.99
CA ASP A 89 -1.97 10.96 -15.95
C ASP A 89 -2.79 11.34 -17.20
#